data_AF-A0A0E0UTI3-F1
#
_entry.id   AF-A0A0E0UTI3-F1
#
_cell.length_a   1.000
_cell.length_b   1.000
_cell.length_c   1.000
_cell.angle_alpha   90.00
_cell.angle_beta   90.00
_cell.angle_gamma   90.00
#
_symmetry.space_group_name_H-M   'P 1'
#
loop_
_entity.id
_entity.type
_entity.pdbx_description
1 polymer ?
#
loop_
_entity_poly.entity_id
_entity_poly.type
_entity_poly.pdbx_seq_one_letter_code
_entity_poly.pdbx_strand_id
1 'polypeptide(L)'
;MKHNFTEDDFVYGESWGLVHRGVLEDKEIERMKALRDKVVGKKGVAQTTLKPIGSVRIDGEVYEARLKTGYLEVGKPIIAVGIDFGYVLVNEDIQEGEK
;
A
#
# COMPACT_ATOMS: atom_id res chain seq x y z
N MET A 1 32.45 3.99 9.43
CA MET A 1 32.08 5.30 8.85
C MET A 1 30.68 5.63 9.32
N LYS A 2 30.49 6.74 10.05
CA LYS A 2 29.15 7.20 10.46
C LYS A 2 28.54 7.92 9.26
N HIS A 3 27.58 7.29 8.59
CA HIS A 3 26.80 7.97 7.57
C HIS A 3 25.76 8.84 8.28
N ASN A 4 25.87 10.15 8.09
CA ASN A 4 24.86 11.10 8.54
C ASN A 4 23.76 11.12 7.46
N PHE A 5 22.60 10.53 7.76
CA PHE A 5 21.42 10.58 6.89
C PHE A 5 20.61 11.84 7.20
N THR A 6 20.37 12.66 6.18
CA THR A 6 19.50 13.86 6.23
C THR A 6 18.02 13.47 6.09
N GLU A 7 17.12 14.28 6.66
CA GLU A 7 15.65 14.07 6.61
C GLU A 7 15.09 13.91 5.18
N ASP A 8 15.76 14.45 4.16
CA ASP A 8 15.43 14.30 2.74
C ASP A 8 15.78 12.92 2.15
N ASP A 9 16.55 12.08 2.87
CA ASP A 9 16.93 10.73 2.46
C ASP A 9 15.90 9.66 2.91
N PHE A 10 14.79 10.11 3.52
CA PHE A 10 13.70 9.27 4.03
C PHE A 10 12.51 9.30 3.07
N VAL A 11 12.09 8.13 2.57
CA VAL A 11 10.86 7.99 1.79
C VAL A 11 9.74 7.43 2.69
N TYR A 12 8.64 8.17 2.76
CA TYR A 12 7.64 8.24 3.85
C TYR A 12 6.82 6.98 4.21
N GLY A 13 6.52 6.87 5.51
CA GLY A 13 5.32 6.25 6.11
C GLY A 13 5.56 5.70 7.53
N GLU A 14 4.76 6.07 8.53
CA GLU A 14 4.89 5.73 9.98
C GLU A 14 5.00 4.22 10.33
N SER A 15 4.87 3.33 9.34
CA SER A 15 5.02 1.87 9.51
C SER A 15 6.35 1.33 8.95
N TRP A 16 7.18 2.18 8.35
CA TRP A 16 8.43 1.82 7.68
C TRP A 16 9.60 2.32 8.51
N GLY A 17 10.22 1.42 9.26
CA GLY A 17 11.58 1.66 9.72
C GLY A 17 12.47 1.96 8.50
N LEU A 18 13.21 3.06 8.57
CA LEU A 18 14.20 3.55 7.61
C LEU A 18 14.65 2.54 6.54
N VAL A 19 14.15 2.65 5.32
CA VAL A 19 14.84 2.04 4.17
C VAL A 19 15.95 2.99 3.73
N HIS A 20 17.19 2.55 3.91
CA HIS A 20 18.36 3.31 3.46
C HIS A 20 18.44 3.29 1.93
N ARG A 21 18.73 4.45 1.34
CA ARG A 21 19.00 4.68 -0.10
C ARG A 21 20.09 3.80 -0.72
N GLY A 22 20.73 2.93 0.07
CA GLY A 22 21.76 1.99 -0.38
C GLY A 22 21.29 0.56 -0.70
N VAL A 23 19.98 0.24 -0.60
CA VAL A 23 19.47 -1.14 -0.78
C VAL A 23 18.56 -1.31 -2.00
N LEU A 24 18.04 -0.23 -2.59
CA LEU A 24 17.13 -0.28 -3.75
C LEU A 24 17.69 0.55 -4.90
N GLU A 25 17.68 -0.01 -6.12
CA GLU A 25 18.05 0.73 -7.34
C GLU A 25 17.06 1.88 -7.57
N ASP A 26 17.51 3.02 -8.11
CA ASP A 26 16.67 4.21 -8.40
C ASP A 26 15.39 3.84 -9.18
N LYS A 27 15.49 2.86 -10.07
CA LYS A 27 14.39 2.34 -10.88
C LYS A 27 13.27 1.69 -10.05
N GLU A 28 13.60 1.06 -8.93
CA GLU A 28 12.64 0.44 -8.04
C GLU A 28 11.89 1.49 -7.22
N ILE A 29 12.58 2.56 -6.82
CA ILE A 29 11.99 3.72 -6.14
C ILE A 29 11.00 4.41 -7.07
N GLU A 30 11.38 4.66 -8.33
CA GLU A 30 10.48 5.26 -9.32
C GLU A 30 9.24 4.39 -9.58
N ARG A 31 9.43 3.07 -9.71
CA ARG A 31 8.32 2.12 -9.90
C ARG A 31 7.35 2.14 -8.73
N MET A 32 7.85 2.13 -7.49
CA MET A 32 7.01 2.16 -6.29
C MET A 32 6.26 3.49 -6.17
N LYS A 33 6.92 4.61 -6.50
CA LYS A 33 6.29 5.94 -6.51
C LYS A 33 5.15 6.01 -7.53
N ALA A 34 5.39 5.51 -8.75
CA ALA A 34 4.37 5.46 -9.80
C ALA A 34 3.19 4.55 -9.39
N LEU A 35 3.46 3.41 -8.76
CA LEU A 35 2.40 2.54 -8.25
C LEU A 35 1.60 3.23 -7.15
N ARG A 36 2.27 3.93 -6.22
CA ARG A 36 1.61 4.65 -5.11
C ARG A 36 0.66 5.70 -5.66
N ASP A 37 1.13 6.53 -6.58
CA ASP A 37 0.33 7.57 -7.22
C ASP A 37 -0.87 6.99 -7.98
N LYS A 38 -0.69 5.80 -8.58
CA LYS A 38 -1.74 5.10 -9.30
C LYS A 38 -2.84 4.52 -8.41
N VAL A 39 -2.52 4.02 -7.23
CA VAL A 39 -3.47 3.23 -6.41
C VAL A 39 -3.96 3.94 -5.15
N VAL A 40 -3.15 4.78 -4.50
CA VAL A 40 -3.51 5.37 -3.20
C VAL A 40 -4.72 6.30 -3.34
N GLY A 41 -5.65 6.19 -2.39
CA GLY A 41 -6.92 6.91 -2.38
C GLY A 41 -7.98 6.30 -3.31
N LYS A 42 -7.62 5.37 -4.20
CA LYS A 42 -8.61 4.68 -5.04
C LYS A 42 -9.35 3.61 -4.26
N LYS A 43 -10.63 3.46 -4.63
CA LYS A 43 -11.49 2.38 -4.16
C LYS A 43 -11.33 1.15 -5.04
N GLY A 44 -11.60 0.00 -4.45
CA GLY A 44 -11.52 -1.29 -5.13
C GLY A 44 -12.36 -2.35 -4.45
N VAL A 45 -12.14 -3.59 -4.84
CA VAL A 45 -12.86 -4.74 -4.31
C VAL A 45 -11.90 -5.88 -4.00
N ALA A 46 -12.04 -6.52 -2.85
CA ALA A 46 -11.31 -7.73 -2.51
C ALA A 46 -11.61 -8.85 -3.52
N GLN A 47 -10.60 -9.36 -4.21
CA GLN A 47 -10.71 -10.50 -5.13
C GLN A 47 -10.59 -11.83 -4.42
N THR A 48 -9.77 -11.85 -3.37
CA THR A 48 -9.69 -12.94 -2.44
C THR A 48 -9.93 -12.42 -1.04
N THR A 49 -10.16 -13.35 -0.15
CA THR A 49 -10.20 -13.11 1.26
C THR A 49 -8.86 -12.54 1.78
N LEU A 50 -8.87 -11.39 2.45
CA LEU A 50 -7.67 -10.74 3.00
C LEU A 50 -7.45 -11.15 4.46
N LYS A 51 -6.39 -11.94 4.74
CA LYS A 51 -5.97 -12.36 6.11
C LYS A 51 -4.44 -12.53 6.27
N PRO A 52 -3.69 -11.47 6.60
CA PRO A 52 -3.96 -10.08 6.22
C PRO A 52 -3.66 -9.84 4.74
N ILE A 53 -3.01 -10.79 4.05
CA ILE A 53 -2.65 -10.67 2.63
C ILE A 53 -3.73 -11.32 1.77
N GLY A 54 -3.92 -10.76 0.58
CA GLY A 54 -4.63 -11.38 -0.53
C GLY A 54 -4.61 -10.47 -1.75
N SER A 55 -5.60 -10.58 -2.62
CA SER A 55 -5.64 -9.86 -3.89
C SER A 55 -6.82 -8.89 -3.90
N VAL A 56 -6.62 -7.71 -4.46
CA VAL A 56 -7.66 -6.69 -4.65
C VAL A 56 -7.71 -6.27 -6.11
N ARG A 57 -8.87 -5.80 -6.55
CA ARG A 57 -9.04 -5.18 -7.86
C ARG A 57 -9.27 -3.70 -7.68
N ILE A 58 -8.39 -2.88 -8.24
CA ILE A 58 -8.48 -1.41 -8.21
C ILE A 58 -8.37 -0.94 -9.66
N ASP A 59 -9.31 -0.11 -10.12
CA ASP A 59 -9.30 0.44 -11.49
C ASP A 59 -9.26 -0.63 -12.61
N GLY A 60 -9.79 -1.84 -12.33
CA GLY A 60 -9.78 -2.97 -13.26
C GLY A 60 -8.49 -3.82 -13.23
N GLU A 61 -7.47 -3.39 -12.52
CA GLU A 61 -6.21 -4.13 -12.34
C GLU A 61 -6.17 -4.89 -11.02
N VAL A 62 -5.49 -6.04 -11.02
CA VAL A 62 -5.33 -6.87 -9.82
C VAL A 62 -3.99 -6.56 -9.16
N TYR A 63 -4.03 -6.30 -7.86
CA TYR A 63 -2.87 -6.03 -7.03
C TYR A 63 -2.82 -6.99 -5.85
N GLU A 64 -1.62 -7.35 -5.42
CA GLU A 64 -1.44 -7.94 -4.09
C GLU A 64 -1.63 -6.85 -3.04
N ALA A 65 -2.38 -7.15 -2.00
CA ALA A 65 -2.73 -6.21 -0.97
C ALA A 65 -2.60 -6.80 0.42
N ARG A 66 -2.36 -5.90 1.37
CA ARG A 66 -2.27 -6.22 2.79
C ARG A 66 -3.24 -5.36 3.57
N LEU A 67 -4.12 -6.02 4.31
CA LEU A 67 -5.00 -5.41 5.29
C LEU A 67 -4.16 -4.98 6.51
N LYS A 68 -4.36 -3.76 7.00
CA LYS A 68 -3.63 -3.27 8.18
C LYS A 68 -3.93 -4.11 9.41
N THR A 69 -5.20 -4.44 9.64
CA THR A 69 -5.68 -5.22 10.78
C THR A 69 -6.95 -5.96 10.45
N GLY A 70 -7.11 -7.19 10.97
CA GLY A 70 -8.36 -7.93 10.92
C GLY A 70 -8.50 -8.83 9.71
N TYR A 71 -9.71 -8.86 9.16
CA TYR A 71 -10.17 -9.76 8.12
C TYR A 71 -11.08 -9.03 7.16
N LEU A 72 -10.94 -9.31 5.87
CA LEU A 72 -11.93 -8.87 4.90
C LEU A 72 -12.31 -10.00 3.95
N GLU A 73 -13.61 -10.19 3.76
CA GLU A 73 -14.15 -11.20 2.84
C GLU A 73 -13.95 -10.79 1.39
N VAL A 74 -13.90 -11.79 0.50
CA VAL A 74 -13.98 -11.57 -0.94
C VAL A 74 -15.23 -10.74 -1.29
N GLY A 75 -15.09 -9.84 -2.26
CA GLY A 75 -16.17 -8.98 -2.74
C GLY A 75 -16.42 -7.74 -1.90
N LYS A 76 -15.78 -7.59 -0.73
CA LYS A 76 -15.93 -6.39 0.10
C LYS A 76 -15.21 -5.18 -0.51
N PRO A 77 -15.78 -3.98 -0.35
CA PRO A 77 -15.17 -2.75 -0.84
C PRO A 77 -13.94 -2.40 0.00
N ILE A 78 -12.89 -1.93 -0.68
CA ILE A 78 -11.64 -1.48 -0.05
C ILE A 78 -11.28 -0.10 -0.51
N ILE A 79 -10.42 0.56 0.27
CA ILE A 79 -9.71 1.77 -0.13
C ILE A 79 -8.20 1.55 0.08
N ALA A 80 -7.42 1.90 -0.94
CA ALA A 80 -5.97 1.84 -0.85
C ALA A 80 -5.43 3.05 -0.08
N VAL A 81 -4.63 2.79 0.94
CA VAL A 81 -4.09 3.79 1.86
C VAL A 81 -2.57 3.96 1.74
N GLY A 82 -1.89 3.06 1.04
CA GLY A 82 -0.44 3.11 0.87
C GLY A 82 0.10 1.93 0.08
N ILE A 83 1.42 1.81 0.08
CA ILE A 83 2.15 0.66 -0.48
C ILE A 83 3.19 0.20 0.54
N ASP A 84 3.39 -1.12 0.62
CA ASP A 84 4.32 -1.77 1.52
C ASP A 84 5.05 -2.92 0.79
N PHE A 85 6.34 -2.78 0.47
CA PHE A 85 7.20 -3.85 -0.07
C PHE A 85 6.56 -4.61 -1.26
N GLY A 86 5.87 -3.88 -2.15
CA GLY A 86 5.18 -4.44 -3.32
C GLY A 86 3.70 -4.79 -3.10
N TYR A 87 3.21 -4.75 -1.86
CA TYR A 87 1.80 -4.87 -1.51
C TYR A 87 1.11 -3.51 -1.49
N VAL A 88 -0.14 -3.43 -1.91
CA VAL A 88 -1.00 -2.28 -1.68
C VAL A 88 -1.58 -2.38 -0.27
N LEU A 89 -1.32 -1.38 0.57
CA LEU A 89 -1.97 -1.30 1.87
C LEU A 89 -3.41 -0.88 1.69
N VAL A 90 -4.35 -1.62 2.26
CA VAL A 90 -5.79 -1.38 2.09
C VAL A 90 -6.53 -1.46 3.43
N ASN A 91 -7.60 -0.67 3.53
CA ASN A 91 -8.60 -0.76 4.59
C ASN A 91 -9.97 -1.09 3.97
N GLU A 92 -10.92 -1.55 4.80
CA GLU A 92 -12.32 -1.64 4.39
C GLU A 92 -12.87 -0.24 4.10
N ASP A 93 -13.52 -0.07 2.95
CA ASP A 93 -14.26 1.17 2.62
C ASP A 93 -15.63 1.09 3.28
N ILE A 94 -15.67 1.38 4.57
CA ILE A 94 -16.90 1.56 5.33
C ILE A 94 -17.52 2.86 4.85
N GLN A 95 -18.42 2.78 3.86
CA GLN A 95 -19.32 3.88 3.57
C GLN A 95 -20.31 3.94 4.73
N GLU A 96 -19.99 4.71 5.78
CA GLU A 96 -20.99 5.12 6.75
C GLU A 96 -22.07 5.85 5.96
N GLY A 97 -23.22 5.19 5.82
CA GLY A 97 -24.38 5.81 5.22
C GLY A 97 -24.77 7.01 6.07
N GLU A 98 -24.50 8.21 5.59
CA GLU A 98 -25.22 9.40 6.01
C GLU A 98 -26.71 9.10 5.79
N LYS A 99 -27.43 8.97 6.90
CA LYS A 99 -28.87 8.75 6.95
C LYS A 99 -29.60 10.08 7.07
#